data_AF-A0A8J4VH21-F1
#
_entry.id   AF-A0A8J4VH21-F1
#
_cell.length_a   1.000
_cell.length_b   1.000
_cell.length_c   1.000
_cell.angle_alpha   90.00
_cell.angle_beta   90.00
_cell.angle_gamma   90.00
#
_symmetry.space_group_name_H-M   'P 1'
#
loop_
_entity.id
_entity.type
_entity.pdbx_description
1 polymer ?
#
loop_
_entity_poly.entity_id
_entity_poly.type
_entity_poly.pdbx_seq_one_letter_code
_entity_poly.pdbx_strand_id
1 'polypeptide(L)'
;MKEFGLQADTTAYNVVIRLFCEKGDMDMAEELMNEMGLGDLYPDMITHVAMIKGFCNVGRLEDACGLVKFMRGHGCVPNAVVYSTLLDGVCRCGSMERALELLGEMEKEGGDCSPNVVTYTSVIQNFCEKGQTMEALEILDRMEGFGSAPNRVTVSCLINHLCMEGCVEKAYKVIDKVVAGGSVSYGDCYSSLIVSLVKFQKLEEAEKLFRKMLAGGVKPDSLACSILIRKLCLDGRVLDGFCLSDEIEKFEFITSIDSDLYSILLVGLCQQRHSMEAAKLARLMLKKGIRLKASYFDSIVGHLKKFEDEELVKHLSKTGK
;
A
#
# COMPACT_ATOMS: atom_id res chain seq x y z
N MET A 1 -7.95 36.88 25.81
CA MET A 1 -6.50 37.02 26.12
C MET A 1 -6.15 38.44 26.52
N LYS A 2 -6.42 39.47 25.67
CA LYS A 2 -6.16 40.89 26.00
C LYS A 2 -6.89 41.40 27.27
N GLU A 3 -8.13 40.97 27.53
CA GLU A 3 -8.88 41.34 28.74
C GLU A 3 -8.30 40.80 30.06
N PHE A 4 -7.46 39.77 30.01
CA PHE A 4 -6.83 39.15 31.18
C PHE A 4 -5.33 39.49 31.30
N GLY A 5 -4.81 40.41 30.47
CA GLY A 5 -3.39 40.75 30.43
C GLY A 5 -2.47 39.63 29.95
N LEU A 6 -3.03 38.59 29.31
CA LEU A 6 -2.28 37.45 28.78
C LEU A 6 -1.87 37.73 27.33
N GLN A 7 -0.57 37.70 27.04
CA GLN A 7 -0.05 37.66 25.67
C GLN A 7 -0.09 36.22 25.16
N ALA A 8 -0.53 36.05 23.91
CA ALA A 8 -0.42 34.78 23.21
C ALA A 8 1.06 34.48 22.94
N ASP A 9 1.48 33.24 23.15
CA ASP A 9 2.80 32.76 22.77
C ASP A 9 2.77 32.11 21.37
N THR A 10 3.93 31.73 20.84
CA THR A 10 4.05 31.06 19.53
C THR A 10 3.16 29.81 19.45
N THR A 11 3.01 29.06 20.54
CA THR A 11 2.17 27.85 20.59
C THR A 11 0.70 28.18 20.40
N ALA A 12 0.20 29.22 21.08
CA ALA A 12 -1.18 29.67 20.93
C ALA A 12 -1.48 30.13 19.50
N TYR A 13 -0.56 30.91 18.90
CA TYR A 13 -0.68 31.31 17.50
C TYR A 13 -0.69 30.11 16.55
N ASN A 14 0.22 29.13 16.74
CA ASN A 14 0.30 27.93 15.92
C ASN A 14 -1.01 27.14 15.89
N VAL A 15 -1.70 27.03 17.02
CA VAL A 15 -3.01 26.35 17.09
C VAL A 15 -4.05 27.10 16.27
N VAL A 16 -4.15 28.43 16.44
CA VAL A 16 -5.18 29.23 15.77
C VAL A 16 -4.93 29.33 14.27
N ILE A 17 -3.68 29.58 13.86
CA ILE A 17 -3.27 29.62 12.46
C ILE A 17 -3.58 28.28 11.77
N ARG A 18 -3.23 27.17 12.42
CA ARG A 18 -3.54 25.83 11.89
C ARG A 18 -5.04 25.62 11.71
N LEU A 19 -5.88 26.07 12.65
CA LEU A 19 -7.33 25.94 12.53
C LEU A 19 -7.90 26.74 11.35
N PHE A 20 -7.37 27.94 11.08
CA PHE A 20 -7.76 28.72 9.89
C PHE A 20 -7.27 28.06 8.60
N CYS A 21 -6.03 27.55 8.57
CA CYS A 21 -5.50 26.79 7.44
C CYS A 21 -6.33 25.54 7.14
N GLU A 22 -6.77 24.81 8.17
CA GLU A 22 -7.63 23.62 8.02
C GLU A 22 -9.04 23.97 7.52
N LYS A 23 -9.54 25.18 7.82
CA LYS A 23 -10.80 25.70 7.28
C LYS A 23 -10.67 26.31 5.89
N GLY A 24 -9.45 26.52 5.39
CA GLY A 24 -9.16 27.15 4.10
C GLY A 24 -9.23 28.68 4.10
N ASP A 25 -9.35 29.31 5.27
CA ASP A 25 -9.36 30.76 5.41
C ASP A 25 -7.91 31.25 5.52
N MET A 26 -7.22 31.27 4.38
CA MET A 26 -5.80 31.61 4.31
C MET A 26 -5.54 33.09 4.56
N ASP A 27 -6.50 33.97 4.26
CA ASP A 27 -6.33 35.41 4.47
C ASP A 27 -6.22 35.73 5.96
N MET A 28 -7.11 35.17 6.79
CA MET A 28 -7.02 35.28 8.26
C MET A 28 -5.76 34.60 8.81
N ALA A 29 -5.35 33.46 8.24
CA ALA A 29 -4.13 32.77 8.66
C ALA A 29 -2.87 33.62 8.39
N GLU A 30 -2.80 34.28 7.24
CA GLU A 30 -1.72 35.22 6.89
C GLU A 30 -1.72 36.45 7.79
N GLU A 31 -2.88 37.05 8.06
CA GLU A 31 -3.01 38.18 8.99
C GLU A 31 -2.48 37.83 10.39
N LEU A 32 -2.83 36.66 10.92
CA LEU A 32 -2.36 36.19 12.22
C LEU A 32 -0.85 35.92 12.23
N MET A 33 -0.32 35.34 11.14
CA MET A 33 1.12 35.12 11.00
C MET A 33 1.89 36.44 10.94
N ASN A 34 1.34 37.47 10.30
CA ASN A 34 1.91 38.82 10.27
C ASN A 34 1.79 39.50 11.64
N GLU A 35 0.69 39.31 12.39
CA GLU A 35 0.52 39.83 13.76
C GLU A 35 1.60 39.27 14.70
N MET A 36 1.99 38.00 14.55
CA MET A 36 3.10 37.42 15.34
C MET A 36 4.37 38.29 15.23
N GLY A 37 4.74 38.67 14.01
CA GLY A 37 5.93 39.49 13.75
C GLY A 37 5.86 40.89 14.35
N LEU A 38 4.66 41.47 14.46
CA LEU A 38 4.45 42.76 15.14
C LEU A 38 4.55 42.66 16.67
N GLY A 39 4.39 41.45 17.22
CA GLY A 39 4.46 41.16 18.65
C GLY A 39 5.82 40.63 19.12
N ASP A 40 6.89 40.80 18.34
CA ASP A 40 8.22 40.22 18.57
C ASP A 40 8.24 38.67 18.67
N LEU A 41 7.21 38.01 18.13
CA LEU A 41 7.13 36.56 17.99
C LEU A 41 7.46 36.16 16.55
N TYR A 42 8.31 35.15 16.39
CA TYR A 42 8.70 34.67 15.07
C TYR A 42 7.95 33.38 14.74
N PRO A 43 7.37 33.27 13.53
CA PRO A 43 6.87 31.99 13.03
C PRO A 43 7.94 30.92 13.11
N ASP A 44 7.58 29.76 13.63
CA ASP A 44 8.47 28.61 13.72
C ASP A 44 8.19 27.62 12.60
N MET A 45 8.88 26.47 12.64
CA MET A 45 8.70 25.46 11.61
C MET A 45 7.27 24.90 11.58
N ILE A 46 6.59 24.85 12.72
CA ILE A 46 5.21 24.37 12.80
C ILE A 46 4.27 25.37 12.13
N THR A 47 4.47 26.68 12.34
CA THR A 47 3.71 27.74 11.68
C THR A 47 3.83 27.62 10.16
N HIS A 48 5.05 27.54 9.65
CA HIS A 48 5.31 27.48 8.21
C HIS A 48 4.73 26.22 7.55
N VAL A 49 4.88 25.04 8.17
CA VAL A 49 4.30 23.80 7.65
C VAL A 49 2.77 23.87 7.60
N ALA A 50 2.12 24.45 8.62
CA ALA A 50 0.67 24.64 8.63
C ALA A 50 0.20 25.55 7.49
N MET A 51 0.88 26.68 7.29
CA MET A 51 0.59 27.63 6.21
C MET A 51 0.78 27.02 4.83
N ILE A 52 1.91 26.33 4.59
CA ILE A 52 2.19 25.66 3.31
C ILE A 52 1.11 24.61 3.01
N LYS A 53 0.73 23.80 4.01
CA LYS A 53 -0.35 22.82 3.87
C LYS A 53 -1.68 23.49 3.55
N GLY A 54 -2.01 24.58 4.25
CA GLY A 54 -3.21 25.38 4.00
C GLY A 54 -3.27 25.90 2.57
N PHE A 55 -2.21 26.56 2.09
CA PHE A 55 -2.10 27.04 0.72
C PHE A 55 -2.27 25.93 -0.32
N CYS A 56 -1.62 24.78 -0.09
CA CYS A 56 -1.76 23.62 -0.97
C CYS A 56 -3.22 23.11 -1.02
N ASN A 57 -3.91 23.07 0.12
CA ASN A 57 -5.29 22.58 0.19
C ASN A 57 -6.28 23.49 -0.55
N VAL A 58 -6.05 24.80 -0.57
CA VAL A 58 -6.88 25.77 -1.31
C VAL A 58 -6.40 25.99 -2.76
N GLY A 59 -5.36 25.28 -3.20
CA GLY A 59 -4.81 25.36 -4.56
C GLY A 59 -3.92 26.58 -4.83
N ARG A 60 -3.56 27.36 -3.81
CA ARG A 60 -2.67 28.53 -3.89
C ARG A 60 -1.19 28.10 -3.89
N LEU A 61 -0.78 27.29 -4.88
CA LEU A 61 0.57 26.70 -4.92
C LEU A 61 1.70 27.72 -5.01
N GLU A 62 1.51 28.83 -5.73
CA GLU A 62 2.54 29.86 -5.88
C GLU A 62 2.83 30.54 -4.53
N ASP A 63 1.83 30.72 -3.68
CA ASP A 63 2.01 31.25 -2.32
C ASP A 63 2.73 30.25 -1.42
N ALA A 64 2.41 28.95 -1.54
CA ALA A 64 3.11 27.89 -0.83
C ALA A 64 4.61 27.83 -1.20
N CYS A 65 4.92 27.89 -2.50
CA CYS A 65 6.29 27.95 -3.02
C CYS A 65 6.99 29.26 -2.60
N GLY A 66 6.27 30.39 -2.65
CA GLY A 66 6.75 31.69 -2.20
C GLY A 66 7.15 31.67 -0.73
N LEU A 67 6.37 31.00 0.13
CA LEU A 67 6.65 30.87 1.55
C LEU A 67 7.92 30.04 1.82
N VAL A 68 8.16 28.96 1.08
CA VAL A 68 9.42 28.20 1.17
C VAL A 68 10.62 29.06 0.77
N LYS A 69 10.49 29.85 -0.30
CA LYS A 69 11.55 30.80 -0.72
C LYS A 69 11.78 31.89 0.33
N PHE A 70 10.70 32.41 0.94
CA PHE A 70 10.76 33.38 2.02
C PHE A 70 11.54 32.84 3.21
N MET A 71 11.23 31.62 3.66
CA MET A 71 11.93 30.98 4.78
C MET A 71 13.44 30.92 4.53
N ARG A 72 13.86 30.50 3.34
CA ARG A 72 15.29 30.45 2.96
C ARG A 72 15.94 31.82 3.01
N GLY A 73 15.26 32.85 2.49
CA GLY A 73 15.77 34.23 2.47
C GLY A 73 15.99 34.82 3.85
N HIS A 74 15.32 34.28 4.89
CA HIS A 74 15.38 34.77 6.26
C HIS A 74 16.15 33.82 7.20
N GLY A 75 16.94 32.90 6.64
CA GLY A 75 17.78 31.98 7.43
C GLY A 75 17.04 30.83 8.10
N CYS A 76 15.75 30.63 7.81
CA CYS A 76 14.99 29.46 8.22
C CYS A 76 15.13 28.38 7.15
N VAL A 77 16.00 27.39 7.39
CA VAL A 77 16.26 26.31 6.43
C VAL A 77 15.05 25.36 6.39
N PRO A 78 14.33 25.24 5.25
CA PRO A 78 13.24 24.28 5.13
C PRO A 78 13.78 22.86 5.25
N ASN A 79 13.18 22.05 6.11
CA ASN A 79 13.57 20.65 6.27
C ASN A 79 12.77 19.71 5.35
N ALA A 80 13.09 18.42 5.37
CA ALA A 80 12.38 17.41 4.59
C ALA A 80 10.84 17.39 4.79
N VAL A 81 10.32 17.79 5.95
CA VAL A 81 8.86 17.85 6.22
C VAL A 81 8.20 18.96 5.40
N VAL A 82 8.86 20.11 5.28
CA VAL A 82 8.37 21.25 4.49
C VAL A 82 8.25 20.88 3.03
N TYR A 83 9.33 20.36 2.44
CA TYR A 83 9.31 19.94 1.04
C TYR A 83 8.37 18.79 0.79
N SER A 84 8.28 17.80 1.70
CA SER A 84 7.33 16.70 1.54
C SER A 84 5.89 17.20 1.56
N THR A 85 5.58 18.19 2.40
CA THR A 85 4.25 18.83 2.45
C THR A 85 3.95 19.60 1.15
N LEU A 86 4.93 20.36 0.66
CA LEU A 86 4.78 21.11 -0.58
C LEU A 86 4.64 20.18 -1.80
N LEU A 87 5.49 19.15 -1.91
CA LEU A 87 5.44 18.15 -2.98
C LEU A 87 4.10 17.41 -3.00
N ASP A 88 3.61 16.96 -1.86
CA ASP A 88 2.30 16.33 -1.71
C ASP A 88 1.17 17.27 -2.18
N GLY A 89 1.23 18.55 -1.82
CA GLY A 89 0.30 19.58 -2.30
C GLY A 89 0.35 19.82 -3.81
N VAL A 90 1.55 20.02 -4.36
CA VAL A 90 1.80 20.25 -5.79
C VAL A 90 1.31 19.07 -6.64
N CYS A 91 1.60 17.85 -6.20
CA CYS A 91 1.13 16.64 -6.85
C CYS A 91 -0.41 16.51 -6.82
N ARG A 92 -1.06 16.80 -5.69
CA ARG A 92 -2.54 16.78 -5.59
C ARG A 92 -3.19 17.75 -6.56
N CYS A 93 -2.63 18.94 -6.70
CA CYS A 93 -3.07 19.96 -7.65
C CYS A 93 -2.75 19.61 -9.12
N GLY A 94 -2.04 18.50 -9.37
CA GLY A 94 -1.74 18.01 -10.72
C GLY A 94 -0.60 18.73 -11.43
N SER A 95 0.20 19.54 -10.72
CA SER A 95 1.33 20.26 -11.32
C SER A 95 2.60 19.41 -11.27
N MET A 96 2.66 18.40 -12.15
CA MET A 96 3.73 17.38 -12.13
C MET A 96 5.10 17.94 -12.51
N GLU A 97 5.14 18.92 -13.40
CA GLU A 97 6.38 19.65 -13.75
C GLU A 97 6.98 20.34 -12.53
N ARG A 98 6.16 21.05 -11.74
CA ARG A 98 6.58 21.68 -10.49
C ARG A 98 7.07 20.67 -9.46
N ALA A 99 6.45 19.49 -9.39
CA ALA A 99 6.91 18.43 -8.49
C ALA A 99 8.33 17.96 -8.84
N LEU A 100 8.66 17.84 -10.13
CA LEU A 100 10.00 17.47 -10.59
C LEU A 100 11.03 18.59 -10.37
N GLU A 101 10.63 19.85 -10.56
CA GLU A 101 11.45 21.03 -10.24
C GLU A 101 11.82 21.03 -8.75
N LEU A 102 10.83 20.91 -7.86
CA LEU A 102 11.04 20.88 -6.42
C LEU A 102 11.92 19.70 -5.98
N LEU A 103 11.69 18.52 -6.55
CA LEU A 103 12.55 17.36 -6.29
C LEU A 103 14.01 17.65 -6.73
N GLY A 104 14.20 18.36 -7.85
CA GLY A 104 15.52 18.79 -8.31
C GLY A 104 16.18 19.86 -7.45
N GLU A 105 15.41 20.77 -6.87
CA GLU A 105 15.92 21.73 -5.89
C GLU A 105 16.42 21.01 -4.64
N MET A 106 15.63 20.07 -4.10
CA MET A 106 16.02 19.26 -2.94
C MET A 106 17.32 18.47 -3.19
N GLU A 107 17.45 17.83 -4.35
CA GLU A 107 18.67 17.07 -4.71
C GLU A 107 19.91 17.96 -4.85
N LYS A 108 19.75 19.19 -5.36
CA LYS A 108 20.87 20.14 -5.53
C LYS A 108 21.33 20.74 -4.22
N GLU A 109 20.40 21.01 -3.31
CA GLU A 109 20.71 21.57 -1.99
C GLU A 109 21.42 20.57 -1.08
N GLY A 110 20.94 19.32 -1.09
CA GLY A 110 21.48 18.29 -0.22
C GLY A 110 21.32 18.60 1.28
N GLY A 111 22.14 17.97 2.12
CA GLY A 111 22.07 18.13 3.58
C GLY A 111 20.71 17.71 4.16
N ASP A 112 20.16 18.51 5.08
CA ASP A 112 18.85 18.28 5.72
C ASP A 112 17.64 18.47 4.78
N CYS A 113 17.88 19.00 3.58
CA CYS A 113 16.89 19.18 2.52
C CYS A 113 16.86 18.00 1.53
N SER A 114 17.77 17.03 1.66
CA SER A 114 17.89 15.91 0.71
C SER A 114 16.58 15.10 0.65
N PRO A 115 16.12 14.72 -0.56
CA PRO A 115 14.97 13.84 -0.67
C PRO A 115 15.29 12.48 -0.08
N ASN A 116 14.35 11.94 0.70
CA ASN A 116 14.48 10.62 1.30
C ASN A 116 13.50 9.62 0.64
N VAL A 117 13.51 8.38 1.13
CA VAL A 117 12.63 7.31 0.62
C VAL A 117 11.16 7.70 0.64
N VAL A 118 10.70 8.45 1.65
CA VAL A 118 9.31 8.91 1.75
C VAL A 118 9.03 9.91 0.64
N THR A 119 9.90 10.90 0.46
CA THR A 119 9.78 11.93 -0.60
C THR A 119 9.66 11.31 -1.99
N TYR A 120 10.61 10.45 -2.38
CA TYR A 120 10.56 9.79 -3.69
C TYR A 120 9.33 8.88 -3.85
N THR A 121 8.98 8.11 -2.81
CA THR A 121 7.81 7.22 -2.87
C THR A 121 6.52 8.01 -3.07
N SER A 122 6.37 9.15 -2.39
CA SER A 122 5.21 10.04 -2.56
C SER A 122 5.13 10.59 -3.99
N VAL A 123 6.25 11.05 -4.57
CA VAL A 123 6.26 11.54 -5.95
C VAL A 123 5.92 10.41 -6.93
N ILE A 124 6.56 9.25 -6.81
CA ILE A 124 6.29 8.06 -7.64
C ILE A 124 4.81 7.67 -7.58
N GLN A 125 4.22 7.61 -6.38
CA GLN A 125 2.82 7.27 -6.20
C GLN A 125 1.89 8.26 -6.90
N ASN A 126 2.17 9.56 -6.78
CA ASN A 126 1.35 10.59 -7.45
C ASN A 126 1.44 10.50 -8.98
N PHE A 127 2.63 10.27 -9.54
CA PHE A 127 2.80 10.05 -10.99
C PHE A 127 2.02 8.83 -11.48
N CYS A 128 2.11 7.72 -10.73
CA CYS A 128 1.31 6.53 -10.99
C CYS A 128 -0.21 6.79 -10.95
N GLU A 129 -0.70 7.51 -9.93
CA GLU A 129 -2.13 7.84 -9.79
C GLU A 129 -2.67 8.73 -10.91
N LYS A 130 -1.79 9.50 -11.57
CA LYS A 130 -2.11 10.30 -12.76
C LYS A 130 -1.94 9.53 -14.08
N GLY A 131 -1.59 8.24 -14.04
CA GLY A 131 -1.35 7.41 -15.22
C GLY A 131 -0.02 7.68 -15.93
N GLN A 132 0.90 8.41 -15.28
CA GLN A 132 2.24 8.72 -15.78
C GLN A 132 3.26 7.72 -15.23
N THR A 133 2.99 6.42 -15.42
CA THR A 133 3.79 5.34 -14.83
C THR A 133 5.20 5.27 -15.43
N MET A 134 5.40 5.75 -16.66
CA MET A 134 6.73 5.77 -17.29
C MET A 134 7.65 6.79 -16.62
N GLU A 135 7.15 8.00 -16.39
CA GLU A 135 7.85 9.04 -15.65
C GLU A 135 8.09 8.59 -14.20
N ALA A 136 7.14 7.86 -13.59
CA ALA A 136 7.35 7.26 -12.27
C ALA A 136 8.54 6.27 -12.23
N LEU A 137 8.80 5.55 -13.33
CA LEU A 137 9.99 4.68 -13.45
C LEU A 137 11.29 5.48 -13.61
N GLU A 138 11.27 6.60 -14.33
CA GLU A 138 12.42 7.51 -14.39
C GLU A 138 12.75 8.09 -13.00
N ILE A 139 11.73 8.38 -12.20
CA ILE A 139 11.90 8.84 -10.82
C ILE A 139 12.44 7.72 -9.92
N LEU A 140 12.08 6.45 -10.15
CA LEU A 140 12.70 5.30 -9.49
C LEU A 140 14.20 5.21 -9.83
N ASP A 141 14.56 5.39 -11.09
CA ASP A 141 15.97 5.40 -11.53
C ASP A 141 16.75 6.54 -10.87
N ARG A 142 16.13 7.72 -10.79
CA ARG A 142 16.67 8.91 -10.11
C ARG A 142 16.85 8.68 -8.61
N MET A 143 15.87 8.05 -7.96
CA MET A 143 15.90 7.69 -6.54
C MET A 143 17.11 6.79 -6.23
N GLU A 144 17.32 5.73 -7.03
CA GLU A 144 18.46 4.83 -6.87
C GLU A 144 19.80 5.52 -7.18
N GLY A 145 19.84 6.37 -8.22
CA GLY A 145 21.02 7.16 -8.58
C GLY A 145 21.44 8.18 -7.51
N PHE A 146 20.48 8.69 -6.73
CA PHE A 146 20.73 9.55 -5.57
C PHE A 146 21.13 8.75 -4.31
N GLY A 147 21.16 7.42 -4.37
CA GLY A 147 21.52 6.56 -3.25
C GLY A 147 20.38 6.26 -2.28
N SER A 148 19.13 6.55 -2.65
CA SER A 148 17.94 6.16 -1.89
C SER A 148 17.40 4.82 -2.39
N ALA A 149 17.33 3.81 -1.54
CA ALA A 149 16.83 2.49 -1.93
C ALA A 149 15.28 2.45 -1.91
N PRO A 150 14.61 1.95 -2.98
CA PRO A 150 13.15 1.82 -2.99
C PRO A 150 12.68 0.82 -1.94
N ASN A 151 11.53 1.08 -1.33
CA ASN A 151 10.96 0.19 -0.32
C ASN A 151 9.76 -0.60 -0.86
N ARG A 152 9.17 -1.46 -0.02
CA ARG A 152 8.00 -2.28 -0.38
C ARG A 152 6.81 -1.46 -0.90
N VAL A 153 6.59 -0.25 -0.36
CA VAL A 153 5.50 0.63 -0.77
C VAL A 153 5.75 1.18 -2.17
N THR A 154 6.97 1.66 -2.44
CA THR A 154 7.39 2.14 -3.76
C THR A 154 7.17 1.08 -4.84
N VAL A 155 7.68 -0.13 -4.59
CA VAL A 155 7.65 -1.23 -5.56
C VAL A 155 6.21 -1.74 -5.76
N SER A 156 5.44 -1.92 -4.68
CA SER A 156 4.05 -2.36 -4.79
C SER A 156 3.18 -1.35 -5.54
N CYS A 157 3.45 -0.05 -5.41
CA CYS A 157 2.74 0.99 -6.15
C CYS A 157 2.99 0.86 -7.66
N LEU A 158 4.26 0.79 -8.06
CA LEU A 158 4.66 0.63 -9.47
C LEU A 158 4.11 -0.67 -10.08
N ILE A 159 4.22 -1.79 -9.38
CA ILE A 159 3.68 -3.08 -9.83
C ILE A 159 2.17 -3.00 -10.08
N ASN A 160 1.41 -2.42 -9.14
CA ASN A 160 -0.04 -2.31 -9.27
C ASN A 160 -0.42 -1.48 -10.51
N HIS A 161 0.24 -0.34 -10.75
CA HIS A 161 -0.07 0.52 -11.91
C HIS A 161 0.40 -0.08 -13.24
N LEU A 162 1.57 -0.72 -13.29
CA LEU A 162 2.02 -1.44 -14.48
C LEU A 162 1.09 -2.60 -14.84
N CYS A 163 0.55 -3.31 -13.84
CA CYS A 163 -0.45 -4.36 -14.08
C CYS A 163 -1.78 -3.77 -14.58
N MET A 164 -2.21 -2.64 -14.02
CA MET A 164 -3.42 -1.91 -14.45
C MET A 164 -3.34 -1.51 -15.93
N GLU A 165 -2.19 -0.98 -16.35
CA GLU A 165 -1.90 -0.60 -17.75
C GLU A 165 -1.62 -1.81 -18.66
N GLY A 166 -1.60 -3.00 -18.10
CA GLY A 166 -1.33 -4.24 -18.82
C GLY A 166 0.14 -4.51 -19.14
N CYS A 167 1.06 -3.65 -18.71
CA CYS A 167 2.51 -3.70 -18.91
C CYS A 167 3.23 -4.67 -17.93
N VAL A 168 2.78 -5.93 -17.86
CA VAL A 168 3.30 -6.92 -16.90
C VAL A 168 4.79 -7.21 -17.09
N GLU A 169 5.29 -7.20 -18.32
CA GLU A 169 6.72 -7.38 -18.62
C GLU A 169 7.60 -6.29 -17.98
N LYS A 170 7.10 -5.06 -17.91
CA LYS A 170 7.82 -3.97 -17.22
C LYS A 170 7.78 -4.19 -15.70
N ALA A 171 6.68 -4.71 -15.16
CA ALA A 171 6.60 -5.05 -13.74
C ALA A 171 7.66 -6.09 -13.35
N TYR A 172 7.89 -7.12 -14.18
CA TYR A 172 8.99 -8.07 -13.96
C TYR A 172 10.37 -7.39 -13.95
N LYS A 173 10.64 -6.52 -14.93
CA LYS A 173 11.92 -5.79 -15.00
C LYS A 173 12.15 -4.92 -13.77
N VAL A 174 11.12 -4.25 -13.26
CA VAL A 174 11.21 -3.46 -12.03
C VAL A 174 11.58 -4.36 -10.85
N ILE A 175 10.91 -5.52 -10.73
CA ILE A 175 11.22 -6.47 -9.65
C ILE A 175 12.66 -6.96 -9.74
N ASP A 176 13.10 -7.41 -10.91
CA ASP A 176 14.47 -7.91 -11.11
C ASP A 176 15.51 -6.84 -10.75
N LYS A 177 15.24 -5.58 -11.12
CA LYS A 177 16.10 -4.44 -10.81
C LYS A 177 16.22 -4.19 -9.31
N VAL A 178 15.09 -4.03 -8.61
CA VAL A 178 15.09 -3.68 -7.18
C VAL A 178 15.57 -4.84 -6.30
N VAL A 179 15.32 -6.08 -6.71
CA VAL A 179 15.85 -7.27 -6.02
C VAL A 179 17.36 -7.39 -6.21
N ALA A 180 17.88 -7.11 -7.41
CA ALA A 180 19.33 -7.07 -7.64
C ALA A 180 20.03 -5.97 -6.82
N GLY A 181 19.33 -4.84 -6.59
CA GLY A 181 19.77 -3.80 -5.66
C GLY A 181 19.69 -4.17 -4.17
N GLY A 182 19.08 -5.31 -3.83
CA GLY A 182 18.97 -5.83 -2.45
C GLY A 182 18.00 -5.04 -1.55
N SER A 183 17.21 -4.14 -2.10
CA SER A 183 16.34 -3.24 -1.33
C SER A 183 15.04 -3.90 -0.86
N VAL A 184 14.54 -4.88 -1.62
CA VAL A 184 13.31 -5.62 -1.33
C VAL A 184 13.50 -7.11 -1.61
N SER A 185 12.81 -7.95 -0.82
CA SER A 185 12.79 -9.40 -1.03
C SER A 185 12.04 -9.77 -2.32
N TYR A 186 12.62 -10.69 -3.09
CA TYR A 186 11.98 -11.31 -4.25
C TYR A 186 10.58 -11.87 -3.90
N GLY A 187 10.42 -12.45 -2.70
CA GLY A 187 9.14 -12.99 -2.26
C GLY A 187 8.04 -11.93 -2.08
N ASP A 188 8.39 -10.77 -1.53
CA ASP A 188 7.45 -9.68 -1.29
C ASP A 188 6.98 -9.06 -2.62
N CYS A 189 7.92 -8.82 -3.53
CA CYS A 189 7.65 -8.25 -4.85
C CYS A 189 6.72 -9.13 -5.69
N TYR A 190 7.01 -10.44 -5.74
CA TYR A 190 6.20 -11.39 -6.50
C TYR A 190 4.82 -11.60 -5.88
N SER A 191 4.69 -11.53 -4.56
CA SER A 191 3.39 -11.55 -3.88
C SER A 191 2.54 -10.33 -4.25
N SER A 192 3.11 -9.11 -4.23
CA SER A 192 2.43 -7.90 -4.72
C SER A 192 2.02 -8.00 -6.20
N LEU A 193 2.83 -8.65 -7.03
CA LEU A 193 2.52 -8.89 -8.44
C LEU A 193 1.35 -9.86 -8.62
N ILE A 194 1.30 -10.97 -7.87
CA ILE A 194 0.17 -11.91 -7.89
C ILE A 194 -1.13 -11.20 -7.49
N VAL A 195 -1.10 -10.43 -6.39
CA VAL A 195 -2.28 -9.67 -5.92
C VAL A 195 -2.76 -8.68 -6.99
N SER A 196 -1.83 -7.98 -7.63
CA SER A 196 -2.15 -7.02 -8.70
C SER A 196 -2.71 -7.70 -9.95
N LEU A 197 -2.11 -8.81 -10.40
CA LEU A 197 -2.60 -9.57 -11.57
C LEU A 197 -4.01 -10.10 -11.36
N VAL A 198 -4.32 -10.63 -10.17
CA VAL A 198 -5.67 -11.09 -9.82
C VAL A 198 -6.66 -9.91 -9.83
N LYS A 199 -6.28 -8.76 -9.26
CA LYS A 199 -7.11 -7.55 -9.24
C LYS A 199 -7.48 -7.08 -10.66
N PHE A 200 -6.57 -7.19 -11.62
CA PHE A 200 -6.78 -6.79 -13.01
C PHE A 200 -7.18 -7.95 -13.93
N GLN A 201 -7.76 -9.02 -13.37
CA GLN A 201 -8.33 -10.16 -14.09
C GLN A 201 -7.36 -10.94 -14.99
N LYS A 202 -6.06 -10.92 -14.69
CA LYS A 202 -5.03 -11.70 -15.38
C LYS A 202 -4.72 -12.99 -14.62
N LEU A 203 -5.73 -13.84 -14.45
CA LEU A 203 -5.67 -15.00 -13.56
C LEU A 203 -4.65 -16.05 -14.02
N GLU A 204 -4.57 -16.32 -15.33
CA GLU A 204 -3.67 -17.31 -15.91
C GLU A 204 -2.20 -16.95 -15.66
N GLU A 205 -1.85 -15.67 -15.85
CA GLU A 205 -0.50 -15.17 -15.56
C GLU A 205 -0.21 -15.18 -14.07
N ALA A 206 -1.19 -14.86 -13.22
CA ALA A 206 -1.04 -14.94 -11.77
C ALA A 206 -0.77 -16.39 -11.30
N GLU A 207 -1.48 -17.37 -11.87
CA GLU A 207 -1.28 -18.78 -11.54
C GLU A 207 0.10 -19.28 -12.01
N LYS A 208 0.47 -18.97 -13.26
CA LYS A 208 1.78 -19.33 -13.83
C LYS A 208 2.91 -18.76 -12.97
N LEU A 209 2.77 -17.51 -12.55
CA LEU A 209 3.71 -16.83 -11.68
C LEU A 209 3.80 -17.52 -10.31
N PHE A 210 2.66 -17.83 -9.70
CA PHE A 210 2.58 -18.51 -8.41
C PHE A 210 3.28 -19.87 -8.45
N ARG A 211 3.05 -20.66 -9.49
CA ARG A 211 3.74 -21.96 -9.68
C ARG A 211 5.25 -21.80 -9.88
N LYS A 212 5.69 -20.80 -10.64
CA LYS A 212 7.12 -20.47 -10.80
C LYS A 212 7.77 -20.13 -9.45
N MET A 213 7.05 -19.39 -8.61
CA MET A 213 7.49 -18.99 -7.27
C MET A 213 7.70 -20.22 -6.37
N LEU A 214 6.71 -21.13 -6.34
CA LEU A 214 6.82 -22.40 -5.61
C LEU A 214 7.97 -23.28 -6.11
N ALA A 215 8.10 -23.44 -7.43
CA ALA A 215 9.16 -24.23 -8.04
C ALA A 215 10.56 -23.66 -7.76
N GLY A 216 10.68 -22.34 -7.61
CA GLY A 216 11.90 -21.65 -7.21
C GLY A 216 12.19 -21.67 -5.71
N GLY A 217 11.36 -22.33 -4.90
CA GLY A 217 11.51 -22.37 -3.43
C GLY A 217 11.22 -21.03 -2.74
N VAL A 218 10.63 -20.08 -3.45
CA VAL A 218 10.25 -18.77 -2.89
C VAL A 218 8.88 -18.91 -2.25
N LYS A 219 8.78 -18.55 -0.97
CA LYS A 219 7.53 -18.63 -0.22
C LYS A 219 6.58 -17.48 -0.60
N PRO A 220 5.38 -17.76 -1.17
CA PRO A 220 4.35 -16.74 -1.33
C PRO A 220 3.82 -16.27 0.03
N ASP A 221 3.47 -15.00 0.14
CA ASP A 221 2.83 -14.52 1.36
C ASP A 221 1.39 -15.06 1.50
N SER A 222 0.83 -14.98 2.72
CA SER A 222 -0.51 -15.51 3.01
C SER A 222 -1.61 -14.79 2.22
N LEU A 223 -1.38 -13.52 1.86
CA LEU A 223 -2.33 -12.70 1.14
C LEU A 223 -2.44 -13.15 -0.32
N ALA A 224 -1.33 -13.33 -1.02
CA ALA A 224 -1.25 -13.81 -2.39
C ALA A 224 -1.88 -15.20 -2.53
N CYS A 225 -1.56 -16.13 -1.61
CA CYS A 225 -2.20 -17.44 -1.54
C CYS A 225 -3.73 -17.32 -1.43
N SER A 226 -4.20 -16.53 -0.45
CA SER A 226 -5.62 -16.39 -0.15
C SER A 226 -6.40 -15.76 -1.29
N ILE A 227 -5.84 -14.72 -1.93
CA ILE A 227 -6.47 -14.02 -3.05
C ILE A 227 -6.54 -14.92 -4.29
N LEU A 228 -5.45 -15.61 -4.64
CA LEU A 228 -5.41 -16.46 -5.83
C LEU A 228 -6.37 -17.64 -5.72
N ILE A 229 -6.32 -18.39 -4.61
CA ILE A 229 -7.20 -19.55 -4.40
C ILE A 229 -8.66 -19.10 -4.35
N ARG A 230 -8.98 -18.00 -3.65
CA ARG A 230 -10.35 -17.47 -3.60
C ARG A 230 -10.84 -17.10 -5.00
N LYS A 231 -10.00 -16.46 -5.81
CA LYS A 231 -10.36 -16.11 -7.19
C LYS A 231 -10.61 -17.36 -8.05
N LEU A 232 -9.78 -18.39 -7.95
CA LEU A 232 -9.99 -19.67 -8.64
C LEU A 232 -11.31 -20.32 -8.25
N CYS A 233 -11.67 -20.33 -6.97
CA CYS A 233 -12.95 -20.84 -6.52
C CYS A 233 -14.14 -20.05 -7.09
N LEU A 234 -14.05 -18.72 -7.14
CA LEU A 234 -15.09 -17.85 -7.70
C LEU A 234 -15.27 -18.06 -9.21
N ASP A 235 -14.19 -18.37 -9.94
CA ASP A 235 -14.24 -18.67 -11.37
C ASP A 235 -14.64 -20.14 -11.65
N GLY A 236 -15.09 -20.88 -10.63
CA GLY A 236 -15.54 -22.27 -10.75
C GLY A 236 -14.40 -23.29 -10.88
N ARG A 237 -13.14 -22.87 -10.84
CA ARG A 237 -11.94 -23.72 -10.92
C ARG A 237 -11.53 -24.23 -9.54
N VAL A 238 -12.46 -24.86 -8.82
CA VAL A 238 -12.24 -25.23 -7.41
C VAL A 238 -11.17 -26.32 -7.26
N LEU A 239 -11.10 -27.27 -8.20
CA LEU A 239 -10.03 -28.28 -8.21
C LEU A 239 -8.64 -27.64 -8.30
N ASP A 240 -8.45 -26.64 -9.17
CA ASP A 240 -7.17 -25.96 -9.33
C ASP A 240 -6.78 -25.23 -8.04
N GLY A 241 -7.75 -24.59 -7.39
CA GLY A 241 -7.55 -23.98 -6.06
C GLY A 241 -7.15 -25.00 -4.99
N PHE A 242 -7.76 -26.19 -5.00
CA PHE A 242 -7.39 -27.29 -4.10
C PHE A 242 -5.97 -27.80 -4.40
N CYS A 243 -5.63 -28.04 -5.66
CA CYS A 243 -4.29 -28.48 -6.06
C CYS A 243 -3.21 -27.48 -5.64
N LEU A 244 -3.43 -26.18 -5.83
CA LEU A 244 -2.50 -25.15 -5.35
C LEU A 244 -2.37 -25.16 -3.83
N SER A 245 -3.47 -25.30 -3.08
CA SER A 245 -3.41 -25.42 -1.61
C SER A 245 -2.62 -26.65 -1.14
N ASP A 246 -2.81 -27.80 -1.80
CA ASP A 246 -2.09 -29.04 -1.50
C ASP A 246 -0.59 -28.91 -1.85
N GLU A 247 -0.26 -28.19 -2.94
CA GLU A 247 1.12 -27.84 -3.28
C GLU A 247 1.77 -26.97 -2.20
N ILE A 248 1.12 -25.87 -1.78
CA ILE A 248 1.63 -24.98 -0.72
C ILE A 248 1.91 -25.76 0.58
N GLU A 249 1.00 -26.67 0.94
CA GLU A 249 1.12 -27.49 2.15
C GLU A 249 2.28 -28.49 2.10
N LYS A 250 2.60 -29.04 0.91
CA LYS A 250 3.75 -29.95 0.74
C LYS A 250 5.10 -29.27 0.96
N PHE A 251 5.19 -27.98 0.70
CA PHE A 251 6.44 -27.24 0.89
C PHE A 251 6.70 -26.83 2.35
N GLU A 252 5.90 -27.32 3.32
CA GLU A 252 6.00 -27.01 4.75
C GLU A 252 6.09 -25.50 5.06
N PHE A 253 5.61 -24.65 4.15
CA PHE A 253 5.59 -23.22 4.38
C PHE A 253 4.64 -22.93 5.54
N ILE A 254 5.16 -22.27 6.60
CA ILE A 254 4.38 -21.77 7.75
C ILE A 254 3.46 -20.60 7.30
N THR A 255 2.84 -20.66 6.14
CA THR A 255 1.77 -19.75 5.73
C THR A 255 0.48 -20.41 6.15
N SER A 256 -0.11 -19.93 7.25
CA SER A 256 -1.46 -20.31 7.61
C SER A 256 -2.39 -19.84 6.50
N ILE A 257 -2.76 -20.75 5.60
CA ILE A 257 -3.96 -20.56 4.81
C ILE A 257 -5.11 -20.31 5.80
N ASP A 258 -5.85 -19.23 5.61
CA ASP A 258 -6.93 -18.84 6.51
C ASP A 258 -8.00 -19.95 6.59
N SER A 259 -8.58 -20.14 7.78
CA SER A 259 -9.68 -21.10 8.02
C SER A 259 -10.85 -20.87 7.06
N ASP A 260 -11.06 -19.61 6.67
CA ASP A 260 -12.08 -19.23 5.69
C ASP A 260 -11.81 -19.83 4.31
N LEU A 261 -10.55 -19.88 3.89
CA LEU A 261 -10.20 -20.40 2.58
C LEU A 261 -10.38 -21.92 2.50
N TYR A 262 -10.02 -22.63 3.57
CA TYR A 262 -10.30 -24.05 3.73
C TYR A 262 -11.79 -24.36 3.67
N SER A 263 -12.61 -23.53 4.32
CA SER A 263 -14.07 -23.67 4.28
C SER A 263 -14.64 -23.42 2.87
N ILE A 264 -14.16 -22.38 2.17
CA ILE A 264 -14.55 -22.07 0.78
C ILE A 264 -14.20 -23.23 -0.16
N LEU A 265 -12.97 -23.75 -0.07
CA LEU A 265 -12.53 -24.89 -0.88
C LEU A 265 -13.37 -26.14 -0.60
N LEU A 266 -13.62 -26.46 0.67
CA LEU A 266 -14.39 -27.65 1.04
C LEU A 266 -15.83 -27.58 0.52
N VAL A 267 -16.48 -26.42 0.63
CA VAL A 267 -17.82 -26.20 0.07
C VAL A 267 -17.81 -26.34 -1.44
N GLY A 268 -16.86 -25.69 -2.12
CA GLY A 268 -16.76 -25.74 -3.58
C GLY A 268 -16.53 -27.17 -4.11
N LEU A 269 -15.64 -27.93 -3.47
CA LEU A 269 -15.37 -29.34 -3.83
C LEU A 269 -16.62 -30.21 -3.64
N CYS A 270 -17.35 -30.01 -2.54
CA CYS A 270 -18.63 -30.70 -2.28
C CYS A 270 -19.69 -30.37 -3.34
N GLN A 271 -19.80 -29.11 -3.75
CA GLN A 271 -20.77 -28.66 -4.75
C GLN A 271 -20.45 -29.21 -6.15
N GLN A 272 -19.18 -29.27 -6.51
CA GLN A 272 -18.70 -29.77 -7.82
C GLN A 272 -18.51 -31.30 -7.86
N ARG A 273 -18.85 -32.02 -6.78
CA ARG A 273 -18.76 -33.49 -6.65
C ARG A 273 -17.33 -34.05 -6.70
N HIS A 274 -16.34 -33.28 -6.26
CA HIS A 274 -14.97 -33.72 -6.05
C HIS A 274 -14.81 -34.36 -4.65
N SER A 275 -15.38 -35.55 -4.48
CA SER A 275 -15.53 -36.21 -3.17
C SER A 275 -14.22 -36.65 -2.54
N MET A 276 -13.26 -37.15 -3.35
CA MET A 276 -11.96 -37.60 -2.84
C MET A 276 -11.14 -36.44 -2.28
N GLU A 277 -11.12 -35.33 -3.02
CA GLU A 277 -10.42 -34.09 -2.66
C GLU A 277 -11.06 -33.44 -1.44
N ALA A 278 -12.40 -33.38 -1.39
CA ALA A 278 -13.14 -32.88 -0.23
C ALA A 278 -12.83 -33.67 1.04
N ALA A 279 -12.81 -35.01 0.96
CA ALA A 279 -12.47 -35.87 2.08
C ALA A 279 -11.01 -35.68 2.53
N LYS A 280 -10.07 -35.53 1.58
CA LYS A 280 -8.66 -35.23 1.88
C LYS A 280 -8.51 -33.88 2.58
N LEU A 281 -9.18 -32.84 2.10
CA LEU A 281 -9.14 -31.50 2.67
C LEU A 281 -9.73 -31.47 4.09
N ALA A 282 -10.87 -32.12 4.31
CA ALA A 282 -11.51 -32.17 5.62
C ALA A 282 -10.65 -32.91 6.66
N ARG A 283 -9.97 -34.00 6.27
CA ARG A 283 -9.00 -34.68 7.14
C ARG A 283 -7.80 -33.78 7.49
N LEU A 284 -7.30 -32.99 6.53
CA LEU A 284 -6.21 -32.03 6.77
C LEU A 284 -6.63 -30.94 7.77
N MET A 285 -7.82 -30.36 7.60
CA MET A 285 -8.36 -29.36 8.53
C MET A 285 -8.46 -29.89 9.96
N LEU A 286 -8.93 -31.14 10.13
CA LEU A 286 -9.00 -31.80 11.43
C LEU A 286 -7.62 -32.01 12.06
N LYS A 287 -6.64 -32.49 11.29
CA LYS A 287 -5.25 -32.67 11.76
C LYS A 287 -4.64 -31.35 12.26
N LYS A 288 -4.99 -30.23 11.61
CA LYS A 288 -4.51 -28.89 11.98
C LYS A 288 -5.37 -28.19 13.05
N GLY A 289 -6.45 -28.80 13.53
CA GLY A 289 -7.36 -28.19 14.50
C GLY A 289 -8.13 -26.97 13.96
N ILE A 290 -8.28 -26.87 12.64
CA ILE A 290 -8.97 -25.75 11.98
C ILE A 290 -10.48 -25.96 12.14
N ARG A 291 -11.16 -25.01 12.80
CA ARG A 291 -12.61 -25.07 13.01
C ARG A 291 -13.36 -24.55 11.79
N LEU A 292 -14.34 -25.31 11.35
CA LEU A 292 -15.32 -24.87 10.35
C LEU A 292 -16.19 -23.76 10.94
N LYS A 293 -16.40 -22.68 10.18
CA LYS A 293 -17.40 -21.68 10.54
C LYS A 293 -18.81 -22.27 10.41
N ALA A 294 -19.69 -21.93 11.35
CA ALA A 294 -21.07 -22.40 11.40
C ALA A 294 -21.85 -22.13 10.10
N SER A 295 -21.54 -21.05 9.39
CA SER A 295 -22.16 -20.67 8.10
C SER A 295 -21.98 -21.72 7.00
N TYR A 296 -20.92 -22.52 7.05
CA TYR A 296 -20.63 -23.54 6.02
C TYR A 296 -20.99 -24.95 6.50
N PHE A 297 -21.23 -25.12 7.79
CA PHE A 297 -21.39 -26.41 8.44
C PHE A 297 -22.59 -27.19 7.89
N ASP A 298 -23.77 -26.58 7.83
CA ASP A 298 -24.99 -27.24 7.35
C ASP A 298 -24.91 -27.61 5.85
N SER A 299 -24.27 -26.74 5.06
CA SER A 299 -24.04 -27.00 3.63
C SER A 299 -23.11 -28.19 3.41
N ILE A 300 -21.99 -28.25 4.14
CA ILE A 300 -21.00 -29.33 4.04
C ILE A 300 -21.60 -30.67 4.53
N VAL A 301 -22.28 -30.66 5.68
CA VAL A 301 -22.92 -31.88 6.23
C VAL A 301 -24.02 -32.38 5.31
N GLY A 302 -24.81 -31.48 4.71
CA GLY A 302 -25.84 -31.84 3.74
C GLY A 302 -25.28 -32.49 2.47
N HIS A 303 -24.13 -32.04 1.99
CA HIS A 303 -23.45 -32.65 0.84
C HIS A 303 -22.79 -33.97 1.21
N LEU A 304 -22.02 -34.05 2.30
CA LEU A 304 -21.32 -35.27 2.71
C LEU A 304 -22.27 -36.44 3.02
N LYS A 305 -23.46 -36.17 3.59
CA LYS A 305 -24.51 -37.19 3.80
C LYS A 305 -25.03 -37.81 2.49
N LYS A 306 -24.99 -37.07 1.37
CA LYS A 306 -25.38 -37.60 0.04
C LYS A 306 -24.31 -38.50 -0.59
N PHE A 307 -23.09 -38.49 -0.05
CA PHE A 307 -21.96 -39.27 -0.57
C PHE A 307 -21.59 -40.48 0.30
N GLU A 308 -22.43 -40.83 1.30
CA GLU A 308 -22.25 -41.99 2.20
C GLU A 308 -20.95 -42.01 3.02
N ASP A 309 -20.21 -40.90 3.09
CA ASP A 309 -19.00 -40.78 3.92
C ASP A 309 -19.38 -40.46 5.38
N GLU A 310 -20.07 -41.40 6.04
CA GLU A 310 -20.62 -41.26 7.39
C GLU A 310 -19.55 -40.99 8.46
N GLU A 311 -18.32 -41.44 8.23
CA GLU A 311 -17.21 -41.30 9.17
C GLU A 311 -16.76 -39.84 9.27
N LEU A 312 -16.62 -39.17 8.11
CA LEU A 312 -16.30 -37.75 8.03
C LEU A 312 -17.43 -36.88 8.58
N VAL A 313 -18.69 -37.22 8.30
CA VAL A 313 -19.87 -36.51 8.85
C VAL A 313 -19.91 -36.59 10.38
N LYS A 314 -19.67 -37.77 10.97
CA LYS A 314 -19.62 -37.96 12.43
C LYS A 314 -18.47 -37.21 13.10
N HIS A 315 -17.34 -37.04 12.42
CA HIS A 315 -16.19 -36.32 12.98
C HIS A 315 -16.31 -34.79 12.89
N LEU A 316 -16.81 -34.26 11.77
CA LEU A 316 -17.06 -32.82 11.62
C LEU A 316 -18.15 -32.33 12.59
N SER A 317 -19.17 -33.15 12.85
CA SER A 317 -20.25 -32.83 13.80
C SER A 317 -19.86 -32.84 15.28
N LYS A 318 -18.71 -33.41 15.64
CA LYS A 318 -18.13 -33.30 16.99
C LYS A 318 -17.28 -32.04 17.19
N THR A 319 -16.79 -31.42 16.12
CA THR A 319 -15.88 -30.26 16.15
C THR A 319 -16.58 -28.93 15.88
N GLY A 320 -17.81 -28.95 15.38
CA GLY A 320 -18.65 -27.76 15.15
C GLY A 320 -19.49 -27.27 16.34
N LYS A 321 -19.27 -27.80 17.55
CA LYS A 321 -19.86 -27.31 18.81
C LYS A 321 -18.82 -26.62 19.68
#